data_AF-A0A1Z1MAP2-F1
#
_entry.id   AF-A0A1Z1MAP2-F1
#
_cell.length_a   1.000
_cell.length_b   1.000
_cell.length_c   1.000
_cell.angle_alpha   90.00
_cell.angle_beta   90.00
_cell.angle_gamma   90.00
#
_symmetry.space_group_name_H-M   'P 1'
#
loop_
_entity.id
_entity.type
_entity.pdbx_description
1 polymer ?
#
loop_
_entity_poly.entity_id
_entity_poly.type
_entity_poly.pdbx_seq_one_letter_code
_entity_poly.pdbx_strand_id
1 'polypeptide(L)' 'MNTEEEIYKLKKELVILKINKATKQKFESHKIKKIQHQISQINQINNNKKSQNGQ' A
#
# COMPACT_ATOMS: atom_id res chain seq x y z
N MET A 1 -2.09 -14.68 7.32
CA MET A 1 -1.91 -13.23 7.06
C MET A 1 -2.94 -12.83 6.02
N ASN A 2 -3.95 -12.04 6.38
CA ASN A 2 -4.99 -11.64 5.43
C ASN A 2 -4.46 -10.47 4.58
N THR A 3 -4.16 -10.76 3.32
CA THR A 3 -3.59 -9.81 2.35
C THR A 3 -4.44 -8.55 2.18
N GLU A 4 -5.76 -8.68 2.31
CA GLU A 4 -6.70 -7.56 2.23
C GLU A 4 -6.60 -6.64 3.45
N GLU A 5 -6.41 -7.22 4.63
CA GLU A 5 -6.26 -6.47 5.88
C GLU A 5 -4.96 -5.65 5.88
N GLU A 6 -3.88 -6.22 5.32
CA GLU A 6 -2.60 -5.54 5.19
C GLU A 6 -2.67 -4.38 4.19
N ILE A 7 -3.33 -4.59 3.04
CA ILE A 7 -3.63 -3.52 2.07
C ILE A 7 -4.48 -2.42 2.72
N TYR A 8 -5.47 -2.79 3.54
CA TYR A 8 -6.34 -1.82 4.21
C TYR A 8 -5.55 -0.95 5.20
N LYS A 9 -4.65 -1.55 6.00
CA LYS A 9 -3.75 -0.83 6.91
C LYS A 9 -2.84 0.13 6.14
N LEU A 10 -2.21 -0.34 5.07
CA LEU A 10 -1.34 0.49 4.22
C LEU A 10 -2.09 1.66 3.56
N LYS A 11 -3.33 1.43 3.11
CA LYS A 11 -4.18 2.50 2.56
C LYS A 11 -4.53 3.55 3.62
N LYS A 12 -4.86 3.16 4.85
CA LYS A 12 -5.09 4.11 5.95
C LYS A 12 -3.87 4.99 6.20
N GLU A 13 -2.69 4.38 6.30
CA GLU A 13 -1.44 5.12 6.52
C GLU A 13 -1.13 6.08 5.36
N LEU A 14 -1.36 5.66 4.12
CA LEU A 14 -1.21 6.50 2.93
C LEU A 14 -2.13 7.73 2.96
N VAL A 15 -3.38 7.57 3.43
CA VAL A 15 -4.35 8.67 3.56
C VAL A 15 -3.86 9.70 4.58
N ILE A 16 -3.38 9.25 5.75
CA ILE A 16 -2.83 10.14 6.78
C ILE A 16 -1.64 10.92 6.24
N LEU A 17 -0.70 10.26 5.56
CA LEU A 17 0.47 10.94 4.96
C LEU A 17 0.08 11.94 3.88
N LYS A 18 -0.95 11.65 3.08
CA LYS A 18 -1.50 12.58 2.08
C LYS A 18 -2.15 13.79 2.75
N ILE A 19 -2.87 13.60 3.85
CA ILE A 19 -3.44 14.70 4.64
C ILE A 19 -2.31 15.57 5.17
N ASN A 20 -1.29 14.98 5.81
CA ASN A 20 -0.15 15.73 6.36
C ASN A 20 0.58 16.54 5.26
N LYS A 21 0.74 15.97 4.06
CA LYS A 21 1.26 16.66 2.89
C LYS A 21 0.37 17.83 2.46
N ALA A 22 -0.95 17.62 2.37
CA ALA A 22 -1.91 18.64 1.98
C ALA A 22 -1.97 19.79 2.98
N THR A 23 -1.87 19.49 4.28
CA THR A 23 -1.83 20.47 5.37
C THR A 23 -0.45 21.13 5.54
N LYS A 24 0.49 20.93 4.60
CA LYS A 24 1.87 21.45 4.64
C LYS A 24 2.62 21.16 5.95
N GLN A 25 2.23 20.10 6.66
CA GLN A 25 2.97 19.63 7.83
C GLN A 25 4.28 18.99 7.35
N LYS A 26 5.28 18.87 8.24
CA LYS A 26 6.48 18.08 7.94
C LYS A 26 6.03 16.66 7.58
N PHE A 27 6.25 16.26 6.33
CA PHE A 27 5.85 14.95 5.83
C PHE A 27 7.03 14.27 5.14
N GLU A 28 7.11 12.96 5.31
CA GLU A 28 8.18 12.15 4.75
C GLU A 28 7.74 11.56 3.41
N SER A 29 8.14 12.20 2.32
CA SER A 29 7.81 11.77 0.96
C SER A 29 8.28 10.34 0.65
N HIS A 30 9.37 9.89 1.28
CA HIS A 30 9.88 8.54 1.13
C HIS A 30 8.92 7.48 1.73
N LYS A 31 8.18 7.81 2.81
CA LYS A 31 7.18 6.90 3.40
C LYS A 31 6.01 6.66 2.44
N ILE A 32 5.56 7.71 1.73
CA ILE A 32 4.54 7.58 0.69
C ILE A 32 5.01 6.61 -0.41
N LYS A 33 6.23 6.79 -0.93
CA LYS A 33 6.81 5.89 -1.95
C LYS A 33 6.93 4.45 -1.45
N LYS A 34 7.36 4.26 -0.20
CA LYS A 34 7.50 2.94 0.42
C LYS A 34 6.15 2.22 0.52
N ILE A 35 5.12 2.89 1.02
CA ILE A 35 3.78 2.32 1.15
C ILE A 35 3.18 1.98 -0.21
N GLN A 36 3.34 2.85 -1.21
CA GLN A 36 2.91 2.57 -2.59
C GLN A 36 3.60 1.34 -3.16
N HIS A 37 4.91 1.20 -2.93
CA HIS A 37 5.67 0.04 -3.36
C HIS A 37 5.20 -1.24 -2.67
N GLN A 38 4.95 -1.21 -1.36
CA GLN A 38 4.42 -2.35 -0.61
C GLN A 38 3.04 -2.79 -1.13
N ILE A 39 2.12 -1.84 -1.36
CA ILE A 39 0.80 -2.15 -1.95
C ILE A 39 0.97 -2.81 -3.33
N SER A 40 1.89 -2.29 -4.15
CA SER A 40 2.16 -2.86 -5.48
C SER A 40 2.69 -4.30 -5.39
N GLN A 41 3.65 -4.57 -4.50
CA GLN A 41 4.20 -5.92 -4.30
C GLN A 41 3.11 -6.90 -3.86
N ILE A 42 2.28 -6.49 -2.89
CA ILE A 42 1.20 -7.33 -2.37
C ILE A 42 0.20 -7.67 -3.48
N ASN A 43 -0.21 -6.68 -4.27
CA ASN A 43 -1.10 -6.89 -5.41
C ASN A 43 -0.48 -7.82 -6.46
N GLN A 44 0.81 -7.67 -6.75
CA GLN A 44 1.53 -8.52 -7.70
C GLN A 44 1.55 -9.98 -7.23
N ILE A 45 1.86 -10.21 -5.95
CA ILE A 45 1.85 -11.56 -5.35
C ILE A 45 0.44 -12.16 -5.42
N ASN A 46 -0.60 -11.36 -5.13
CA ASN A 46 -1.99 -11.83 -5.17
C ASN A 46 -2.43 -12.20 -6.59
N ASN A 47 -2.06 -11.38 -7.58
CA ASN A 47 -2.35 -11.63 -8.98
C ASN A 47 -1.61 -12.86 -9.52
N ASN A 48 -0.34 -13.05 -9.13
CA ASN A 48 0.43 -14.24 -9.49
C ASN A 48 -0.17 -15.52 -8.88
N LYS A 49 -0.59 -15.49 -7.61
CA LYS A 49 -1.30 -16.62 -6.97
C LYS A 49 -2.61 -16.94 -7.69
N LYS A 50 -3.36 -15.91 -8.11
CA LYS A 50 -4.60 -16.09 -8.88
C LYS A 50 -4.33 -16.70 -10.27
N SER A 51 -3.21 -16.35 -10.90
CA SER A 51 -2.80 -16.89 -12.20
C SER A 51 -2.34 -18.35 -12.12
N GLN A 52 -1.76 -18.80 -11.00
CA GLN A 52 -1.30 -20.18 -10.82
C GLN A 52 -2.42 -21.16 -10.46
N ASN A 53 -3.50 -20.68 -9.84
CA ASN A 53 -4.67 -21.52 -9.48
C ASN A 53 -5.71 -21.62 -10.61
N GLY A 54 -5.40 -21.11 -11.81
CA GLY A 54 -6.27 -21.13 -12.99
C GLY A 54 -5.76 -22.01 -14.14
N GLN A 55 -4.80 -22.89 -13.89
CA GLN A 55 -4.34 -23.92 -14.83
C GLN A 55 -4.72 -25.32 -14.34
#